data_AF-A0AAN6PT29-F1
#
_entry.id   AF-A0AAN6PT29-F1
#
_cell.length_a   1.000
_cell.length_b   1.000
_cell.length_c   1.000
_cell.angle_alpha   90.00
_cell.angle_beta   90.00
_cell.angle_gamma   90.00
#
_symmetry.space_group_name_H-M   'P 1'
#
loop_
_entity.id
_entity.type
_entity.pdbx_description
1 polymer ?
#
loop_
_entity_poly.entity_id
_entity_poly.type
_entity_poly.pdbx_seq_one_letter_code
_entity_poly.pdbx_strand_id
1 'polypeptide(L)'
;MTSPADTGPTRSPLEETPGVSPPATPSQAADIGSVRVEDNKKQDGKKKKPNKRSAGAKKRGTGFEEYYCDPPMTAAEYSEERDVIYASHRPFVDRIEECIQRYRARRRLGPQRDTLFSRYLVLGGIDTTVRQFQGTRNITDDVLQDASKGDVREMTADDVIQRGGDGNRNPRFFNPNFPEHWEVDFTGVAAGFVSEHLRKMVGSNTADYLMGVDVVLNFLKYVDRHDVCPEYADDVRNAQKVCRRALEEVPVIWELLGLLPGHFNTALRTLHVKGDDEHSLDLDSYWGQTVPEPKYAKISTAATLSILLGAKNYPTDVEWSVTDKSEMTFEVLAISHPSDAVQAKYKAINRHLADYPDIEPCGTITVRPVIVRDGWDNSVTATIPHEVDAESQLIVEEGTLELMELGMKLTMGVCTLSVGLKFVRYVKEIRPSFYLFLPQELMFTYKEPVPNDRPAKSVHDFDGEDDMAGAPGGDDDD
;
A
#
# COMPACT_ATOMS: atom_id res chain seq x y z
N MET A 1 5.07 53.82 -1.61
CA MET A 1 5.87 55.06 -1.63
C MET A 1 7.25 54.70 -1.08
N THR A 2 8.38 54.83 -1.78
CA THR A 2 8.64 55.14 -3.21
C THR A 2 10.10 54.73 -3.51
N SER A 3 10.43 54.26 -4.72
CA SER A 3 11.81 53.93 -5.15
C SER A 3 12.70 55.18 -5.32
N PRO A 4 14.04 55.05 -5.54
CA PRO A 4 14.67 54.66 -6.83
C PRO A 4 15.62 53.44 -6.69
N ALA A 5 15.92 52.59 -7.70
CA ALA A 5 16.46 52.78 -9.07
C ALA A 5 17.94 53.24 -9.09
N ASP A 6 18.84 52.82 -10.00
CA ASP A 6 18.97 51.70 -10.97
C ASP A 6 20.43 51.76 -11.54
N THR A 7 20.94 50.70 -12.20
CA THR A 7 21.81 50.67 -13.42
C THR A 7 22.71 49.43 -13.52
N GLY A 8 22.62 48.71 -14.64
CA GLY A 8 23.63 47.75 -15.13
C GLY A 8 24.72 48.43 -15.97
N PRO A 9 25.65 47.66 -16.60
CA PRO A 9 25.35 47.06 -17.94
C PRO A 9 25.98 45.66 -18.13
N THR A 10 26.07 44.98 -19.30
CA THR A 10 25.21 44.66 -20.47
C THR A 10 26.11 44.20 -21.65
N ARG A 11 26.06 42.90 -22.02
CA ARG A 11 26.33 42.23 -23.35
C ARG A 11 27.72 42.19 -24.05
N SER A 12 28.26 40.95 -24.18
CA SER A 12 28.61 40.15 -25.41
C SER A 12 29.60 40.71 -26.50
N PRO A 13 30.01 40.00 -27.60
CA PRO A 13 29.84 38.58 -28.04
C PRO A 13 31.06 37.84 -28.77
N LEU A 14 30.89 36.52 -29.06
CA LEU A 14 31.26 35.74 -30.29
C LEU A 14 32.68 35.15 -30.65
N GLU A 15 32.63 34.21 -31.62
CA GLU A 15 33.64 33.40 -32.39
C GLU A 15 34.31 32.18 -31.68
N GLU A 16 34.51 30.95 -32.21
CA GLU A 16 34.32 30.14 -33.47
C GLU A 16 35.61 29.52 -34.09
N THR A 17 35.78 28.20 -33.88
CA THR A 17 36.53 27.21 -34.72
C THR A 17 38.08 27.33 -34.82
N PRO A 18 38.83 26.38 -35.43
CA PRO A 18 38.54 24.99 -35.86
C PRO A 18 39.50 23.91 -35.26
N GLY A 19 39.30 22.62 -35.56
CA GLY A 19 40.14 21.49 -35.09
C GLY A 19 41.11 20.90 -36.14
N VAL A 20 41.87 19.85 -35.78
CA VAL A 20 42.73 19.02 -36.68
C VAL A 20 43.08 17.65 -36.00
N SER A 21 43.14 16.56 -36.78
CA SER A 21 43.60 15.18 -36.43
C SER A 21 44.96 14.90 -37.14
N PRO A 22 45.56 13.67 -37.21
CA PRO A 22 45.27 12.36 -36.61
C PRO A 22 46.43 11.93 -35.65
N PRO A 23 47.38 10.95 -35.87
CA PRO A 23 47.63 9.94 -36.92
C PRO A 23 47.31 8.48 -36.49
N ALA A 24 47.70 7.48 -37.31
CA ALA A 24 47.68 6.03 -37.02
C ALA A 24 48.80 5.30 -37.79
N THR A 25 49.29 4.13 -37.31
CA THR A 25 50.12 3.16 -38.06
C THR A 25 50.16 1.78 -37.34
N PRO A 26 50.64 0.65 -37.94
CA PRO A 26 49.84 -0.59 -37.99
C PRO A 26 50.57 -1.89 -37.56
N SER A 27 49.92 -3.05 -37.76
CA SER A 27 50.59 -4.35 -37.96
C SER A 27 49.80 -5.28 -38.88
N GLN A 28 50.46 -6.28 -39.48
CA GLN A 28 50.00 -7.10 -40.62
C GLN A 28 49.86 -8.60 -40.28
N ALA A 29 48.98 -9.31 -41.00
CA ALA A 29 49.07 -10.71 -41.49
C ALA A 29 47.67 -11.13 -42.05
N ALA A 30 47.50 -11.41 -43.35
CA ALA A 30 47.68 -12.71 -44.03
C ALA A 30 46.59 -13.76 -43.66
N ASP A 31 45.98 -14.55 -44.56
CA ASP A 31 45.96 -14.67 -46.04
C ASP A 31 44.79 -15.62 -46.48
N ILE A 32 44.59 -15.85 -47.79
CA ILE A 32 43.88 -16.97 -48.47
C ILE A 32 42.33 -16.94 -48.56
N GLY A 33 41.85 -16.24 -49.60
CA GLY A 33 41.22 -16.84 -50.80
C GLY A 33 40.03 -17.83 -50.73
N SER A 34 38.94 -17.51 -51.45
CA SER A 34 38.67 -18.13 -52.77
C SER A 34 37.39 -17.59 -53.44
N VAL A 35 37.34 -17.68 -54.77
CA VAL A 35 36.24 -17.21 -55.63
C VAL A 35 35.47 -18.42 -56.19
N ARG A 36 34.14 -18.34 -56.29
CA ARG A 36 33.41 -18.90 -57.45
C ARG A 36 32.02 -18.30 -57.67
N VAL A 37 31.54 -18.50 -58.90
CA VAL A 37 30.55 -17.69 -59.62
C VAL A 37 29.17 -18.36 -59.62
N GLU A 38 28.16 -17.54 -59.91
CA GLU A 38 26.78 -17.80 -60.37
C GLU A 38 26.55 -19.20 -61.01
N ASP A 39 25.37 -19.83 -60.92
CA ASP A 39 24.14 -19.33 -61.55
C ASP A 39 22.89 -20.20 -61.20
N ASN A 40 21.75 -19.56 -60.90
CA ASN A 40 20.44 -19.90 -61.50
C ASN A 40 19.27 -19.03 -60.99
N LYS A 41 18.41 -18.60 -61.92
CA LYS A 41 17.17 -17.86 -61.67
C LYS A 41 16.04 -18.77 -61.18
N LYS A 42 15.14 -18.26 -60.32
CA LYS A 42 13.70 -18.52 -60.41
C LYS A 42 12.83 -17.45 -59.75
N GLN A 43 11.61 -17.36 -60.28
CA GLN A 43 10.66 -16.24 -60.29
C GLN A 43 10.08 -15.75 -58.94
N ASP A 44 9.61 -14.50 -59.03
CA ASP A 44 8.49 -13.84 -58.33
C ASP A 44 8.00 -14.35 -56.97
N GLY A 45 8.07 -13.44 -56.00
CA GLY A 45 7.32 -13.47 -54.75
C GLY A 45 7.30 -12.08 -54.14
N LYS A 46 6.26 -11.29 -54.45
CA LYS A 46 6.13 -9.88 -54.08
C LYS A 46 5.88 -9.72 -52.57
N LYS A 47 6.95 -9.88 -51.76
CA LYS A 47 6.90 -9.74 -50.29
C LYS A 47 6.33 -8.38 -49.89
N LYS A 48 5.16 -8.38 -49.24
CA LYS A 48 4.60 -7.19 -48.56
C LYS A 48 5.67 -6.65 -47.60
N LYS A 49 6.06 -5.38 -47.74
CA LYS A 49 6.97 -4.72 -46.79
C LYS A 49 6.25 -4.67 -45.42
N PRO A 50 6.86 -5.17 -44.33
CA PRO A 50 6.26 -5.01 -43.01
C PRO A 50 6.20 -3.53 -42.67
N ASN A 51 5.03 -3.07 -42.26
CA ASN A 51 4.81 -1.67 -41.94
C ASN A 51 5.70 -1.30 -40.74
N LYS A 52 6.65 -0.37 -40.92
CA LYS A 52 7.55 0.06 -39.84
C LYS A 52 6.72 0.81 -38.79
N ARG A 53 6.25 0.10 -37.75
CA ARG A 53 5.79 0.72 -36.50
C ARG A 53 6.85 1.73 -36.07
N SER A 54 6.45 2.98 -35.93
CA SER A 54 7.40 4.09 -35.81
C SER A 54 8.30 3.95 -34.59
N ALA A 55 9.60 4.19 -34.77
CA ALA A 55 10.60 3.99 -33.70
C ALA A 55 10.38 4.88 -32.46
N GLY A 56 9.54 5.93 -32.57
CA GLY A 56 9.14 6.77 -31.45
C GLY A 56 8.37 6.04 -30.35
N ALA A 57 7.63 4.96 -30.69
CA ALA A 57 6.89 4.19 -29.69
C ALA A 57 7.84 3.58 -28.63
N LYS A 58 9.01 3.06 -29.03
CA LYS A 58 9.98 2.47 -28.08
C LYS A 58 10.76 3.50 -27.25
N LYS A 59 10.61 4.81 -27.51
CA LYS A 59 11.32 5.89 -26.80
C LYS A 59 10.47 6.67 -25.79
N ARG A 60 9.16 6.44 -25.72
CA ARG A 60 8.33 6.98 -24.64
C ARG A 60 8.57 6.19 -23.35
N GLY A 61 8.85 6.90 -22.26
CA GLY A 61 8.91 6.35 -20.90
C GLY A 61 7.58 5.71 -20.47
N THR A 62 7.61 5.01 -19.36
CA THR A 62 6.49 4.25 -18.83
C THR A 62 5.40 5.12 -18.20
N GLY A 63 5.75 6.33 -17.74
CA GLY A 63 4.85 7.21 -16.99
C GLY A 63 5.06 7.15 -15.47
N PHE A 64 6.11 6.43 -15.03
CA PHE A 64 6.45 6.17 -13.63
C PHE A 64 7.94 6.45 -13.34
N GLU A 65 8.60 7.18 -14.22
CA GLU A 65 9.94 7.72 -13.95
C GLU A 65 9.83 8.95 -13.02
N GLU A 66 10.76 9.14 -12.10
CA GLU A 66 10.75 10.18 -11.05
C GLU A 66 10.49 11.62 -11.58
N TYR A 67 11.02 11.92 -12.76
CA TYR A 67 10.87 13.20 -13.45
C TYR A 67 9.91 13.14 -14.65
N TYR A 68 9.04 12.13 -14.71
CA TYR A 68 8.06 12.00 -15.79
C TYR A 68 6.98 13.09 -15.67
N CYS A 69 6.96 13.98 -16.65
CA CYS A 69 5.86 14.90 -16.90
C CYS A 69 5.11 14.45 -18.15
N ASP A 70 3.78 14.30 -18.10
CA ASP A 70 3.03 14.15 -19.35
C ASP A 70 3.29 15.37 -20.25
N PRO A 71 3.48 15.16 -21.57
CA PRO A 71 3.69 16.25 -22.51
C PRO A 71 2.59 17.30 -22.37
N PRO A 72 2.91 18.60 -22.58
CA PRO A 72 1.92 19.65 -22.55
C PRO A 72 0.82 19.35 -23.56
N MET A 73 -0.43 19.39 -23.08
CA MET A 73 -1.61 19.13 -23.89
C MET A 73 -1.80 20.27 -24.88
N THR A 74 -2.19 19.94 -26.12
CA THR A 74 -2.55 20.98 -27.09
C THR A 74 -3.88 21.62 -26.72
N ALA A 75 -4.10 22.88 -27.11
CA ALA A 75 -5.36 23.58 -26.82
C ALA A 75 -6.59 22.85 -27.40
N ALA A 76 -6.42 22.14 -28.53
CA ALA A 76 -7.47 21.33 -29.14
C ALA A 76 -7.81 20.09 -28.29
N GLU A 77 -6.81 19.31 -27.86
CA GLU A 77 -6.99 18.17 -26.95
C GLU A 77 -7.63 18.62 -25.62
N TYR A 78 -7.25 19.79 -25.10
CA TYR A 78 -7.84 20.33 -23.87
C TYR A 78 -9.31 20.73 -24.05
N SER A 79 -9.67 21.39 -25.16
CA SER A 79 -11.07 21.67 -25.47
C SER A 79 -11.88 20.39 -25.71
N GLU A 80 -11.32 19.39 -26.37
CA GLU A 80 -11.98 18.10 -26.55
C GLU A 80 -12.22 17.41 -25.20
N GLU A 81 -11.20 17.37 -24.34
CA GLU A 81 -11.30 16.75 -23.02
C GLU A 81 -12.32 17.47 -22.13
N ARG A 82 -12.32 18.80 -22.08
CA ARG A 82 -13.26 19.57 -21.27
C ARG A 82 -14.69 19.59 -21.83
N ASP A 83 -14.85 19.83 -23.14
CA ASP A 83 -16.15 20.16 -23.73
C ASP A 83 -16.89 18.94 -24.31
N VAL A 84 -16.19 17.82 -24.54
CA VAL A 84 -16.78 16.59 -25.11
C VAL A 84 -16.62 15.40 -24.16
N ILE A 85 -15.41 15.12 -23.70
CA ILE A 85 -15.10 13.84 -23.06
C ILE A 85 -15.46 13.84 -21.57
N TYR A 86 -15.02 14.86 -20.83
CA TYR A 86 -15.26 15.02 -19.39
C TYR A 86 -16.29 16.11 -19.07
N ALA A 87 -17.01 16.59 -20.08
CA ALA A 87 -18.03 17.63 -19.94
C ALA A 87 -19.08 17.26 -18.88
N SER A 88 -19.38 18.19 -17.97
CA SER A 88 -20.20 17.96 -16.77
C SER A 88 -21.66 17.53 -17.04
N HIS A 89 -22.12 17.58 -18.29
CA HIS A 89 -23.43 17.07 -18.69
C HIS A 89 -23.43 15.56 -18.95
N ARG A 90 -22.25 14.92 -19.10
CA ARG A 90 -22.11 13.46 -19.18
C ARG A 90 -22.18 12.85 -17.78
N PRO A 91 -22.84 11.68 -17.63
CA PRO A 91 -22.81 10.93 -16.37
C PRO A 91 -21.37 10.70 -15.88
N PHE A 92 -21.13 10.86 -14.57
CA PHE A 92 -19.83 10.59 -13.94
C PHE A 92 -19.24 9.23 -14.38
N VAL A 93 -20.10 8.21 -14.43
CA VAL A 93 -19.79 6.82 -14.81
C VAL A 93 -19.09 6.75 -16.17
N ASP A 94 -19.61 7.45 -17.17
CA ASP A 94 -19.03 7.46 -18.52
C ASP A 94 -17.70 8.24 -18.58
N ARG A 95 -17.55 9.25 -17.71
CA ARG A 95 -16.33 10.07 -17.62
C ARG A 95 -15.19 9.32 -16.93
N ILE A 96 -15.47 8.59 -15.85
CA ILE A 96 -14.45 7.82 -15.12
C ILE A 96 -14.01 6.57 -15.89
N GLU A 97 -14.93 5.89 -16.59
CA GLU A 97 -14.65 4.77 -17.50
C GLU A 97 -13.68 5.18 -18.62
N GLU A 98 -14.01 6.26 -19.35
CA GLU A 98 -13.16 6.82 -20.41
C GLU A 98 -11.83 7.38 -19.85
N CYS A 99 -11.80 7.86 -18.60
CA CYS A 99 -10.57 8.26 -17.92
C CYS A 99 -9.64 7.06 -17.62
N ILE A 100 -10.16 5.96 -17.07
CA ILE A 100 -9.39 4.75 -16.74
C ILE A 100 -8.75 4.16 -18.00
N GLN A 101 -9.55 4.03 -19.06
CA GLN A 101 -9.07 3.56 -20.35
C GLN A 101 -8.11 4.60 -21.02
N ARG A 102 -8.34 5.91 -20.83
CA ARG A 102 -7.36 7.03 -20.97
C ARG A 102 -6.00 6.68 -20.36
N TYR A 103 -6.02 6.41 -19.07
CA TYR A 103 -4.86 6.18 -18.24
C TYR A 103 -4.09 4.93 -18.69
N ARG A 104 -4.75 3.77 -18.85
CA ARG A 104 -4.10 2.54 -19.34
C ARG A 104 -3.50 2.69 -20.75
N ALA A 105 -4.13 3.46 -21.64
CA ALA A 105 -3.59 3.69 -22.99
C ALA A 105 -2.40 4.68 -23.02
N ARG A 106 -2.34 5.64 -22.09
CA ARG A 106 -1.26 6.64 -21.97
C ARG A 106 -0.07 6.14 -21.16
N ARG A 107 -0.31 5.31 -20.13
CA ARG A 107 0.71 4.69 -19.27
C ARG A 107 1.17 3.34 -19.81
N ARG A 108 2.38 2.91 -19.45
CA ARG A 108 2.83 1.53 -19.67
C ARG A 108 2.91 0.80 -18.35
N LEU A 109 1.76 0.30 -17.93
CA LEU A 109 1.66 -0.61 -16.81
C LEU A 109 2.43 -1.89 -17.18
N GLY A 110 3.50 -2.20 -16.46
CA GLY A 110 4.08 -3.54 -16.47
C GLY A 110 3.14 -4.51 -15.74
N PRO A 111 3.27 -5.84 -15.92
CA PRO A 111 2.29 -6.81 -15.41
C PRO A 111 1.94 -6.65 -13.91
N GLN A 112 2.94 -6.30 -13.10
CA GLN A 112 2.77 -6.04 -11.67
C GLN A 112 1.97 -4.75 -11.39
N ARG A 113 2.36 -3.61 -11.98
CA ARG A 113 1.60 -2.35 -11.89
C ARG A 113 0.17 -2.49 -12.42
N ASP A 114 -0.01 -3.28 -13.48
CA ASP A 114 -1.31 -3.56 -14.07
C ASP A 114 -2.21 -4.37 -13.13
N THR A 115 -1.64 -5.39 -12.46
CA THR A 115 -2.33 -6.16 -11.41
C THR A 115 -2.70 -5.27 -10.23
N LEU A 116 -1.77 -4.45 -9.73
CA LEU A 116 -1.99 -3.52 -8.61
C LEU A 116 -3.09 -2.50 -8.92
N PHE A 117 -3.06 -1.90 -10.12
CA PHE A 117 -4.10 -0.97 -10.58
C PHE A 117 -5.47 -1.65 -10.69
N SER A 118 -5.51 -2.84 -11.30
CA SER A 118 -6.75 -3.62 -11.46
C SER A 118 -7.38 -3.96 -10.10
N ARG A 119 -6.58 -4.30 -9.09
CA ARG A 119 -7.07 -4.57 -7.72
C ARG A 119 -7.65 -3.32 -7.05
N TYR A 120 -7.04 -2.16 -7.23
CA TYR A 120 -7.60 -0.88 -6.78
C TYR A 120 -8.96 -0.58 -7.44
N LEU A 121 -9.07 -0.79 -8.76
CA LEU A 121 -10.32 -0.60 -9.50
C LEU A 121 -11.43 -1.58 -9.04
N VAL A 122 -11.09 -2.85 -8.83
CA VAL A 122 -12.03 -3.86 -8.31
C VAL A 122 -12.53 -3.51 -6.91
N LEU A 123 -11.67 -3.00 -6.02
CA LEU A 123 -12.08 -2.52 -4.70
C LEU A 123 -13.05 -1.33 -4.80
N GLY A 124 -12.84 -0.44 -5.79
CA GLY A 124 -13.76 0.62 -6.17
C GLY A 124 -15.01 0.17 -6.95
N GLY A 125 -15.27 -1.14 -7.06
CA GLY A 125 -16.45 -1.68 -7.72
C GLY A 125 -16.39 -1.75 -9.25
N ILE A 126 -15.23 -1.56 -9.87
CA ILE A 126 -15.08 -1.62 -11.34
C ILE A 126 -14.64 -3.02 -11.76
N ASP A 127 -15.34 -3.60 -12.73
CA ASP A 127 -15.00 -4.90 -13.28
C ASP A 127 -13.82 -4.77 -14.27
N THR A 128 -12.70 -5.41 -13.92
CA THR A 128 -11.49 -5.46 -14.74
C THR A 128 -11.22 -6.86 -15.28
N THR A 129 -12.23 -7.74 -15.31
CA THR A 129 -12.05 -9.11 -15.80
C THR A 129 -12.02 -9.16 -17.32
N VAL A 130 -10.90 -9.62 -17.87
CA VAL A 130 -10.69 -9.77 -19.32
C VAL A 130 -11.80 -10.64 -19.92
N ARG A 131 -12.62 -10.05 -20.79
CA ARG A 131 -13.78 -10.73 -21.39
C ARG A 131 -13.34 -11.72 -22.45
N GLN A 132 -13.03 -12.94 -22.03
CA GLN A 132 -12.55 -14.03 -22.89
C GLN A 132 -13.43 -14.34 -24.11
N PHE A 133 -14.71 -13.93 -24.10
CA PHE A 133 -15.66 -14.08 -25.23
C PHE A 133 -15.90 -12.82 -26.06
N GLN A 134 -15.34 -11.66 -25.70
CA GLN A 134 -15.31 -10.45 -26.56
C GLN A 134 -13.93 -10.18 -27.15
N GLY A 135 -12.97 -11.10 -26.98
CA GLY A 135 -11.68 -11.00 -27.65
C GLY A 135 -11.84 -10.88 -29.17
N THR A 136 -11.10 -9.92 -29.74
CA THR A 136 -10.65 -9.62 -31.13
C THR A 136 -10.94 -10.56 -32.32
N ARG A 137 -11.42 -11.79 -32.11
CA ARG A 137 -11.81 -12.78 -33.14
C ARG A 137 -12.94 -12.32 -34.07
N ASN A 138 -13.76 -11.36 -33.62
CA ASN A 138 -14.84 -10.74 -34.41
C ASN A 138 -14.52 -9.31 -34.89
N ILE A 139 -13.34 -8.76 -34.54
CA ILE A 139 -12.89 -7.47 -35.06
C ILE A 139 -12.02 -7.75 -36.28
N THR A 140 -12.64 -7.71 -37.46
CA THR A 140 -11.95 -7.95 -38.73
C THR A 140 -11.08 -6.75 -39.14
N ASP A 141 -10.08 -7.02 -39.99
CA ASP A 141 -9.01 -6.08 -40.37
C ASP A 141 -9.54 -4.84 -41.13
N ASP A 142 -10.80 -4.89 -41.60
CA ASP A 142 -11.59 -3.81 -42.22
C ASP A 142 -12.23 -2.89 -41.18
N VAL A 143 -12.87 -3.42 -40.14
CA VAL A 143 -13.41 -2.65 -39.01
C VAL A 143 -12.31 -1.81 -38.35
N LEU A 144 -11.10 -2.37 -38.23
CA LEU A 144 -9.91 -1.67 -37.71
C LEU A 144 -9.31 -0.60 -38.64
N GLN A 145 -9.71 -0.57 -39.93
CA GLN A 145 -9.23 0.44 -40.88
C GLN A 145 -10.10 1.70 -40.89
N ASP A 146 -11.41 1.56 -40.67
CA ASP A 146 -12.36 2.68 -40.63
C ASP A 146 -12.61 3.21 -39.21
N ALA A 147 -12.31 2.43 -38.17
CA ALA A 147 -12.44 2.81 -36.76
C ALA A 147 -11.49 3.96 -36.36
N SER A 148 -12.03 4.93 -35.62
CA SER A 148 -11.24 6.00 -35.00
C SER A 148 -10.32 5.45 -33.90
N LYS A 149 -9.32 6.24 -33.48
CA LYS A 149 -8.48 5.88 -32.33
C LYS A 149 -9.26 5.78 -31.00
N GLY A 150 -10.44 6.40 -30.91
CA GLY A 150 -11.37 6.20 -29.81
C GLY A 150 -12.05 4.84 -29.93
N ASP A 151 -12.64 4.54 -31.08
CA ASP A 151 -13.44 3.35 -31.33
C ASP A 151 -12.60 2.06 -31.18
N VAL A 152 -11.37 2.05 -31.72
CA VAL A 152 -10.41 0.93 -31.52
C VAL A 152 -10.08 0.73 -30.04
N ARG A 153 -10.07 1.80 -29.25
CA ARG A 153 -9.77 1.76 -27.81
C ARG A 153 -10.96 1.25 -27.00
N GLU A 154 -12.18 1.70 -27.31
CA GLU A 154 -13.42 1.18 -26.74
C GLU A 154 -13.58 -0.33 -27.05
N MET A 155 -13.31 -0.74 -28.29
CA MET A 155 -13.32 -2.14 -28.73
C MET A 155 -12.23 -3.04 -28.10
N THR A 156 -11.28 -2.48 -27.37
CA THR A 156 -10.17 -3.22 -26.72
C THR A 156 -10.06 -2.95 -25.21
N ALA A 157 -11.04 -2.27 -24.62
CA ALA A 157 -11.08 -1.96 -23.21
C ALA A 157 -11.56 -3.16 -22.38
N ASP A 158 -10.71 -3.64 -21.47
CA ASP A 158 -11.08 -4.64 -20.46
C ASP A 158 -11.74 -4.00 -19.22
N ASP A 159 -11.49 -2.71 -18.95
CA ASP A 159 -12.15 -1.94 -17.88
C ASP A 159 -13.50 -1.38 -18.37
N VAL A 160 -14.59 -2.04 -17.99
CA VAL A 160 -15.96 -1.65 -18.38
C VAL A 160 -16.90 -1.75 -17.18
N ILE A 161 -17.59 -0.65 -16.87
CA ILE A 161 -18.58 -0.58 -15.81
C ILE A 161 -19.82 -1.37 -16.23
N GLN A 162 -20.33 -2.21 -15.34
CA GLN A 162 -21.41 -3.15 -15.70
C GLN A 162 -22.74 -2.42 -15.89
N ARG A 163 -23.30 -2.42 -17.11
CA ARG A 163 -24.60 -1.82 -17.45
C ARG A 163 -25.72 -2.86 -17.66
N GLY A 164 -25.56 -4.06 -17.11
CA GLY A 164 -26.53 -5.15 -17.24
C GLY A 164 -27.87 -4.87 -16.54
N GLY A 165 -28.95 -5.48 -17.02
CA GLY A 165 -30.21 -5.59 -16.27
C GLY A 165 -30.17 -6.72 -15.24
N ASP A 166 -31.28 -6.96 -14.53
CA ASP A 166 -31.37 -7.90 -13.39
C ASP A 166 -30.75 -9.27 -13.66
N GLY A 167 -31.01 -9.86 -14.83
CA GLY A 167 -30.53 -11.19 -15.21
C GLY A 167 -29.02 -11.30 -15.51
N ASN A 168 -28.25 -10.21 -15.42
CA ASN A 168 -26.80 -10.20 -15.62
C ASN A 168 -26.09 -9.20 -14.67
N ARG A 169 -26.64 -9.00 -13.47
CA ARG A 169 -26.05 -8.16 -12.42
C ARG A 169 -25.06 -8.97 -11.58
N ASN A 170 -23.78 -8.59 -11.56
CA ASN A 170 -22.84 -9.13 -10.58
C ASN A 170 -22.79 -8.20 -9.35
N PRO A 171 -23.26 -8.63 -8.15
CA PRO A 171 -23.36 -7.75 -6.98
C PRO A 171 -22.01 -7.28 -6.41
N ARG A 172 -20.88 -7.81 -6.90
CA ARG A 172 -19.53 -7.33 -6.54
C ARG A 172 -19.19 -5.96 -7.12
N PHE A 173 -19.83 -5.60 -8.24
CA PHE A 173 -19.44 -4.47 -9.06
C PHE A 173 -20.56 -3.43 -9.14
N PHE A 174 -20.17 -2.18 -9.28
CA PHE A 174 -21.08 -1.06 -9.46
C PHE A 174 -21.81 -1.18 -10.80
N ASN A 175 -23.10 -0.85 -10.78
CA ASN A 175 -23.96 -0.82 -11.97
C ASN A 175 -24.84 0.44 -11.91
N PRO A 176 -24.78 1.34 -12.90
CA PRO A 176 -25.52 2.61 -12.87
C PRO A 176 -27.05 2.44 -12.96
N ASN A 177 -27.54 1.28 -13.38
CA ASN A 177 -28.98 0.97 -13.35
C ASN A 177 -29.46 0.62 -11.92
N PHE A 178 -28.55 0.22 -11.04
CA PHE A 178 -28.80 -0.17 -9.66
C PHE A 178 -27.80 0.55 -8.72
N PRO A 179 -27.84 1.90 -8.64
CA PRO A 179 -26.86 2.69 -7.88
C PRO A 179 -27.07 2.60 -6.36
N GLU A 180 -28.13 1.93 -5.92
CA GLU A 180 -28.45 1.69 -4.52
C GLU A 180 -27.26 1.02 -3.81
N HIS A 181 -26.92 1.54 -2.62
CA HIS A 181 -25.78 1.11 -1.79
C HIS A 181 -24.38 1.40 -2.33
N TRP A 182 -24.25 2.19 -3.41
CA TRP A 182 -22.95 2.69 -3.90
C TRP A 182 -22.87 4.22 -3.84
N GLU A 183 -21.70 4.71 -3.43
CA GLU A 183 -21.35 6.13 -3.46
C GLU A 183 -19.97 6.33 -4.09
N VAL A 184 -19.69 7.55 -4.57
CA VAL A 184 -18.38 7.90 -5.13
C VAL A 184 -17.51 8.42 -4.00
N ASP A 185 -16.57 7.59 -3.55
CA ASP A 185 -15.62 7.91 -2.47
C ASP A 185 -14.19 7.49 -2.87
N PHE A 186 -13.48 8.40 -3.53
CA PHE A 186 -12.07 8.21 -3.89
C PHE A 186 -11.20 8.12 -2.63
N THR A 187 -11.49 8.90 -1.58
CA THR A 187 -10.70 8.90 -0.34
C THR A 187 -10.79 7.55 0.36
N GLY A 188 -11.99 7.00 0.51
CA GLY A 188 -12.23 5.71 1.14
C GLY A 188 -11.67 4.55 0.32
N VAL A 189 -11.86 4.54 -1.01
CA VAL A 189 -11.26 3.49 -1.88
C VAL A 189 -9.73 3.54 -1.83
N ALA A 190 -9.12 4.73 -1.83
CA ALA A 190 -7.67 4.87 -1.64
C ALA A 190 -7.22 4.40 -0.24
N ALA A 191 -7.93 4.80 0.83
CA ALA A 191 -7.63 4.41 2.20
C ALA A 191 -7.74 2.89 2.41
N GLY A 192 -8.84 2.27 1.98
CA GLY A 192 -9.03 0.83 2.04
C GLY A 192 -7.98 0.08 1.25
N PHE A 193 -7.68 0.53 0.02
CA PHE A 193 -6.65 -0.11 -0.79
C PHE A 193 -5.28 -0.06 -0.12
N VAL A 194 -4.80 1.10 0.32
CA VAL A 194 -3.42 1.24 0.82
C VAL A 194 -3.26 0.80 2.28
N SER A 195 -4.30 0.88 3.12
CA SER A 195 -4.24 0.47 4.54
C SER A 195 -4.57 -1.00 4.81
N GLU A 196 -5.32 -1.66 3.93
CA GLU A 196 -5.82 -3.04 4.12
C GLU A 196 -5.45 -3.93 2.91
N HIS A 197 -6.00 -3.66 1.72
CA HIS A 197 -5.87 -4.55 0.55
C HIS A 197 -4.41 -4.80 0.14
N LEU A 198 -3.66 -3.73 -0.03
CA LEU A 198 -2.32 -3.74 -0.59
C LEU A 198 -1.35 -4.46 0.36
N ARG A 199 -1.48 -4.25 1.67
CA ARG A 199 -0.71 -4.98 2.70
C ARG A 199 -0.96 -6.49 2.60
N LYS A 200 -2.23 -6.91 2.52
CA LYS A 200 -2.61 -8.32 2.33
C LYS A 200 -2.06 -8.93 1.03
N MET A 201 -1.98 -8.14 -0.04
CA MET A 201 -1.53 -8.59 -1.36
C MET A 201 -0.01 -8.70 -1.50
N VAL A 202 0.78 -7.81 -0.88
CA VAL A 202 2.25 -7.75 -1.05
C VAL A 202 3.02 -8.28 0.16
N GLY A 203 2.35 -8.49 1.30
CA GLY A 203 2.97 -8.94 2.54
C GLY A 203 4.03 -7.95 3.04
N SER A 204 5.23 -8.46 3.30
CA SER A 204 6.40 -7.67 3.74
C SER A 204 7.21 -7.06 2.59
N ASN A 205 6.79 -7.18 1.33
CA ASN A 205 7.53 -6.58 0.21
C ASN A 205 7.27 -5.07 0.10
N THR A 206 8.16 -4.29 0.73
CA THR A 206 8.18 -2.83 0.68
C THR A 206 8.20 -2.26 -0.73
N ALA A 207 8.97 -2.84 -1.66
CA ALA A 207 9.08 -2.31 -3.02
C ALA A 207 7.75 -2.43 -3.78
N ASP A 208 7.04 -3.55 -3.60
CA ASP A 208 5.72 -3.79 -4.19
C ASP A 208 4.65 -2.92 -3.55
N TYR A 209 4.73 -2.70 -2.22
CA TYR A 209 3.85 -1.77 -1.52
C TYR A 209 3.98 -0.35 -2.08
N LEU A 210 5.20 0.19 -2.12
CA LEU A 210 5.47 1.53 -2.65
C LEU A 210 5.06 1.64 -4.12
N MET A 211 5.25 0.58 -4.93
CA MET A 211 4.76 0.52 -6.31
C MET A 211 3.22 0.59 -6.39
N GLY A 212 2.50 -0.10 -5.50
CA GLY A 212 1.04 -0.06 -5.46
C GLY A 212 0.50 1.32 -5.12
N VAL A 213 1.10 1.99 -4.12
CA VAL A 213 0.72 3.35 -3.73
C VAL A 213 1.05 4.37 -4.84
N ASP A 214 2.22 4.27 -5.48
CA ASP A 214 2.61 5.13 -6.62
C ASP A 214 1.66 4.98 -7.80
N VAL A 215 1.25 3.74 -8.14
CA VAL A 215 0.29 3.48 -9.23
C VAL A 215 -1.06 4.16 -8.99
N VAL A 216 -1.60 4.09 -7.78
CA VAL A 216 -2.85 4.76 -7.40
C VAL A 216 -2.68 6.28 -7.36
N LEU A 217 -1.60 6.79 -6.78
CA LEU A 217 -1.31 8.22 -6.73
C LEU A 217 -1.12 8.84 -8.14
N ASN A 218 -0.48 8.12 -9.06
CA ASN A 218 -0.30 8.54 -10.45
C ASN A 218 -1.65 8.59 -11.20
N PHE A 219 -2.54 7.64 -10.95
CA PHE A 219 -3.91 7.66 -11.46
C PHE A 219 -4.73 8.83 -10.88
N LEU A 220 -4.72 9.05 -9.57
CA LEU A 220 -5.47 10.14 -8.94
C LEU A 220 -4.99 11.52 -9.38
N LYS A 221 -3.66 11.70 -9.56
CA LYS A 221 -3.08 12.91 -10.18
C LYS A 221 -3.53 13.09 -11.63
N TYR A 222 -3.71 12.00 -12.37
CA TYR A 222 -4.23 12.04 -13.74
C TYR A 222 -5.72 12.46 -13.73
N VAL A 223 -6.56 11.88 -12.87
CA VAL A 223 -7.99 12.28 -12.70
C VAL A 223 -8.12 13.79 -12.43
N ASP A 224 -7.32 14.31 -11.50
CA ASP A 224 -7.29 15.74 -11.10
C ASP A 224 -6.76 16.64 -12.23
N ARG A 225 -5.65 16.26 -12.89
CA ARG A 225 -5.06 17.01 -14.02
C ARG A 225 -6.00 17.13 -15.22
N HIS A 226 -6.85 16.14 -15.44
CA HIS A 226 -7.75 16.06 -16.59
C HIS A 226 -9.17 16.57 -16.30
N ASP A 227 -9.43 17.10 -15.09
CA ASP A 227 -10.73 17.62 -14.64
C ASP A 227 -11.91 16.67 -14.93
N VAL A 228 -11.68 15.38 -14.65
CA VAL A 228 -12.59 14.28 -15.04
C VAL A 228 -13.94 14.37 -14.32
N CYS A 229 -13.92 14.86 -13.07
CA CYS A 229 -15.07 14.93 -12.18
C CYS A 229 -14.92 16.11 -11.18
N PRO A 230 -15.06 17.38 -11.65
CA PRO A 230 -14.95 18.57 -10.79
C PRO A 230 -15.86 18.52 -9.56
N GLU A 231 -17.01 17.84 -9.64
CA GLU A 231 -17.92 17.66 -8.50
C GLU A 231 -17.34 16.81 -7.34
N TYR A 232 -16.29 16.02 -7.60
CA TYR A 232 -15.56 15.22 -6.60
C TYR A 232 -14.10 15.67 -6.45
N ALA A 233 -13.72 16.86 -6.95
CA ALA A 233 -12.31 17.28 -6.99
C ALA A 233 -11.64 17.40 -5.61
N ASP A 234 -12.39 17.79 -4.57
CA ASP A 234 -11.86 17.83 -3.20
C ASP A 234 -11.60 16.43 -2.64
N ASP A 235 -12.44 15.45 -2.99
CA ASP A 235 -12.30 14.05 -2.60
C ASP A 235 -11.13 13.37 -3.33
N VAL A 236 -11.00 13.57 -4.65
CA VAL A 236 -9.79 13.15 -5.41
C VAL A 236 -8.51 13.74 -4.80
N ARG A 237 -8.53 15.02 -4.42
CA ARG A 237 -7.39 15.68 -3.74
C ARG A 237 -7.15 15.17 -2.32
N ASN A 238 -8.15 14.63 -1.63
CA ASN A 238 -8.00 13.97 -0.34
C ASN A 238 -7.45 12.54 -0.49
N ALA A 239 -7.91 11.77 -1.47
CA ALA A 239 -7.32 10.48 -1.85
C ALA A 239 -5.82 10.61 -2.17
N GLN A 240 -5.41 11.65 -2.90
CA GLN A 240 -3.98 11.97 -3.13
C GLN A 240 -3.19 12.30 -1.84
N LYS A 241 -3.84 12.80 -0.78
CA LYS A 241 -3.20 12.98 0.54
C LYS A 241 -3.04 11.65 1.26
N VAL A 242 -4.06 10.79 1.22
CA VAL A 242 -4.01 9.44 1.81
C VAL A 242 -2.88 8.62 1.20
N CYS A 243 -2.73 8.59 -0.13
CA CYS A 243 -1.61 7.89 -0.76
C CYS A 243 -0.25 8.45 -0.35
N ARG A 244 -0.08 9.77 -0.18
CA ARG A 244 1.18 10.35 0.31
C ARG A 244 1.46 9.97 1.76
N ARG A 245 0.45 10.07 2.62
CA ARG A 245 0.52 9.65 4.02
C ARG A 245 0.84 8.16 4.16
N ALA A 246 0.44 7.33 3.20
CA ALA A 246 0.82 5.91 3.15
C ALA A 246 2.30 5.67 2.76
N LEU A 247 2.89 6.53 1.91
CA LEU A 247 4.32 6.49 1.62
C LEU A 247 5.17 6.94 2.84
N GLU A 248 4.59 7.74 3.72
CA GLU A 248 5.23 8.26 4.94
C GLU A 248 5.06 7.27 6.12
N GLU A 249 3.81 6.94 6.50
CA GLU A 249 3.54 6.14 7.71
C GLU A 249 3.87 4.64 7.57
N VAL A 250 3.69 4.01 6.40
CA VAL A 250 3.80 2.53 6.33
C VAL A 250 5.24 2.01 6.44
N PRO A 251 6.26 2.66 5.85
CA PRO A 251 7.66 2.33 6.13
C PRO A 251 7.99 2.46 7.63
N VAL A 252 7.51 3.55 8.25
CA VAL A 252 7.68 3.83 9.68
C VAL A 252 6.97 2.80 10.56
N ILE A 253 5.81 2.28 10.15
CA ILE A 253 5.09 1.20 10.84
C ILE A 253 5.90 -0.10 10.87
N TRP A 254 6.65 -0.44 9.83
CA TRP A 254 7.53 -1.62 9.86
C TRP A 254 8.71 -1.43 10.81
N GLU A 255 9.25 -0.21 10.91
CA GLU A 255 10.29 0.12 11.89
C GLU A 255 9.76 0.07 13.33
N LEU A 256 8.60 0.69 13.59
CA LEU A 256 7.89 0.64 14.87
C LEU A 256 7.61 -0.79 15.35
N LEU A 257 7.23 -1.70 14.45
CA LEU A 257 7.00 -3.11 14.78
C LEU A 257 8.27 -3.82 15.25
N GLY A 258 9.45 -3.42 14.76
CA GLY A 258 10.75 -3.91 15.25
C GLY A 258 11.15 -3.32 16.60
N LEU A 259 10.73 -2.10 16.91
CA LEU A 259 11.09 -1.38 18.15
C LEU A 259 10.15 -1.68 19.33
N LEU A 260 8.84 -1.85 19.08
CA LEU A 260 7.83 -2.03 20.11
C LEU A 260 7.77 -3.47 20.63
N PRO A 261 7.68 -3.70 21.95
CA PRO A 261 7.15 -2.75 22.95
C PRO A 261 8.18 -1.80 23.57
N GLY A 262 9.47 -1.92 23.23
CA GLY A 262 10.53 -1.07 23.77
C GLY A 262 11.18 -1.59 25.06
N HIS A 263 12.39 -1.12 25.35
CA HIS A 263 13.25 -1.61 26.44
C HIS A 263 12.61 -1.55 27.84
N PHE A 264 11.88 -0.48 28.15
CA PHE A 264 11.19 -0.27 29.43
C PHE A 264 10.02 -1.25 29.61
N ASN A 265 9.18 -1.39 28.60
CA ASN A 265 8.04 -2.31 28.62
C ASN A 265 8.51 -3.77 28.66
N THR A 266 9.53 -4.11 27.87
CA THR A 266 10.20 -5.42 27.92
C THR A 266 10.81 -5.68 29.30
N ALA A 267 11.44 -4.70 29.93
CA ALA A 267 11.95 -4.83 31.29
C ALA A 267 10.82 -5.10 32.32
N LEU A 268 9.69 -4.40 32.24
CA LEU A 268 8.51 -4.72 33.08
C LEU A 268 7.97 -6.13 32.82
N ARG A 269 7.95 -6.58 31.56
CA ARG A 269 7.60 -7.96 31.18
C ARG A 269 8.51 -8.96 31.88
N THR A 270 9.84 -8.80 31.76
CA THR A 270 10.86 -9.65 32.40
C THR A 270 10.71 -9.75 33.91
N LEU A 271 10.28 -8.68 34.59
CA LEU A 271 10.17 -8.65 36.05
C LEU A 271 8.87 -9.22 36.60
N HIS A 272 7.75 -9.00 35.91
CA HIS A 272 6.42 -9.22 36.48
C HIS A 272 5.59 -10.30 35.78
N VAL A 273 5.91 -10.66 34.54
CA VAL A 273 5.22 -11.74 33.83
C VAL A 273 5.92 -13.07 34.11
N LYS A 274 5.29 -13.91 34.94
CA LYS A 274 5.77 -15.24 35.31
C LYS A 274 5.12 -16.30 34.39
N GLY A 275 5.89 -17.29 33.94
CA GLY A 275 5.44 -18.42 33.09
C GLY A 275 5.85 -18.29 31.62
N ASP A 276 5.58 -19.34 30.82
CA ASP A 276 5.83 -19.34 29.38
C ASP A 276 4.87 -18.39 28.67
N ASP A 277 5.36 -17.20 28.34
CA ASP A 277 4.63 -16.21 27.55
C ASP A 277 4.89 -16.44 26.05
N GLU A 278 4.48 -17.62 25.57
CA GLU A 278 4.78 -18.15 24.24
C GLU A 278 4.50 -17.13 23.12
N HIS A 279 3.33 -16.48 23.14
CA HIS A 279 2.98 -15.42 22.18
C HIS A 279 3.93 -14.20 22.21
N SER A 280 4.44 -13.81 23.38
CA SER A 280 5.43 -12.73 23.46
C SER A 280 6.76 -13.18 22.90
N LEU A 281 7.19 -14.40 23.23
CA LEU A 281 8.48 -14.97 22.80
C LEU A 281 8.52 -15.23 21.29
N ASP A 282 7.39 -15.67 20.69
CA ASP A 282 7.23 -15.80 19.25
C ASP A 282 7.39 -14.44 18.54
N LEU A 283 6.74 -13.39 19.06
CA LEU A 283 6.84 -12.03 18.54
C LEU A 283 8.25 -11.45 18.72
N ASP A 284 8.86 -11.64 19.90
CA ASP A 284 10.25 -11.24 20.16
C ASP A 284 11.20 -11.91 19.14
N SER A 285 11.05 -13.22 18.92
CA SER A 285 11.89 -13.98 17.98
C SER A 285 11.62 -13.62 16.52
N TYR A 286 10.40 -13.24 16.17
CA TYR A 286 10.04 -12.81 14.81
C TYR A 286 10.66 -11.45 14.48
N TRP A 287 10.66 -10.51 15.43
CA TRP A 287 11.22 -9.17 15.28
C TRP A 287 12.70 -9.06 15.70
N GLY A 288 13.31 -10.12 16.23
CA GLY A 288 14.72 -10.14 16.66
C GLY A 288 14.99 -9.36 17.95
N GLN A 289 13.96 -9.17 18.80
CA GLN A 289 14.06 -8.41 20.05
C GLN A 289 14.78 -9.22 21.13
N THR A 290 15.53 -8.53 21.98
CA THR A 290 16.31 -9.16 23.06
C THR A 290 15.70 -8.87 24.43
N VAL A 291 15.63 -9.89 25.27
CA VAL A 291 15.12 -9.78 26.64
C VAL A 291 16.26 -9.32 27.56
N PRO A 292 16.11 -8.23 28.33
CA PRO A 292 17.17 -7.70 29.20
C PRO A 292 17.46 -8.63 30.39
N GLU A 293 18.69 -8.60 30.91
CA GLU A 293 19.01 -9.29 32.18
C GLU A 293 18.13 -8.75 33.31
N PRO A 294 17.56 -9.60 34.20
CA PRO A 294 16.73 -9.16 35.32
C PRO A 294 17.36 -8.10 36.25
N LYS A 295 18.70 -7.99 36.32
CA LYS A 295 19.36 -6.89 37.04
C LYS A 295 19.21 -5.55 36.33
N TYR A 296 19.52 -5.51 35.03
CA TYR A 296 19.35 -4.31 34.21
C TYR A 296 17.88 -3.88 34.18
N ALA A 297 16.95 -4.84 34.01
CA ALA A 297 15.53 -4.58 34.02
C ALA A 297 15.05 -3.89 35.32
N LYS A 298 15.55 -4.28 36.50
CA LYS A 298 15.25 -3.60 37.78
C LYS A 298 15.78 -2.18 37.82
N ILE A 299 16.97 -1.94 37.30
CA ILE A 299 17.62 -0.62 37.30
C ILE A 299 16.89 0.32 36.32
N SER A 300 16.62 -0.12 35.09
CA SER A 300 15.96 0.69 34.06
C SER A 300 14.52 1.06 34.43
N THR A 301 13.75 0.11 34.94
CA THR A 301 12.37 0.37 35.39
C THR A 301 12.32 1.32 36.58
N ALA A 302 13.16 1.10 37.61
CA ALA A 302 13.24 1.98 38.77
C ALA A 302 13.67 3.40 38.39
N ALA A 303 14.63 3.56 37.48
CA ALA A 303 15.09 4.85 36.99
C ALA A 303 13.99 5.59 36.20
N THR A 304 13.39 4.95 35.18
CA THR A 304 12.33 5.56 34.37
C THR A 304 11.12 5.97 35.19
N LEU A 305 10.63 5.10 36.09
CA LEU A 305 9.51 5.42 36.98
C LEU A 305 9.87 6.55 37.95
N SER A 306 11.10 6.58 38.48
CA SER A 306 11.57 7.67 39.33
C SER A 306 11.69 9.02 38.61
N ILE A 307 12.07 9.02 37.32
CA ILE A 307 12.22 10.22 36.50
C ILE A 307 10.86 10.80 36.11
N LEU A 308 9.94 9.96 35.63
CA LEU A 308 8.65 10.36 35.04
C LEU A 308 7.54 10.49 36.08
N LEU A 309 7.35 9.47 36.91
CA LEU A 309 6.22 9.38 37.82
C LEU A 309 6.59 9.70 39.28
N GLY A 310 7.89 9.70 39.60
CA GLY A 310 8.44 10.01 40.92
C GLY A 310 8.48 8.80 41.85
N ALA A 311 9.65 8.56 42.45
CA ALA A 311 9.94 7.36 43.26
C ALA A 311 8.98 7.07 44.44
N LYS A 312 8.24 8.08 44.91
CA LYS A 312 7.24 7.92 46.00
C LYS A 312 5.92 7.31 45.53
N ASN A 313 5.61 7.38 44.25
CA ASN A 313 4.34 6.91 43.69
C ASN A 313 4.42 5.44 43.27
N TYR A 314 5.63 4.93 42.98
CA TYR A 314 5.90 3.56 42.57
C TYR A 314 7.03 2.95 43.41
N PRO A 315 6.75 2.58 44.68
CA PRO A 315 7.75 2.00 45.59
C PRO A 315 8.25 0.64 45.09
N THR A 316 9.54 0.56 44.76
CA THR A 316 10.21 -0.63 44.21
C THR A 316 10.62 -1.65 45.29
N ASP A 317 10.40 -1.35 46.56
CA ASP A 317 10.57 -2.22 47.72
C ASP A 317 9.38 -3.16 47.98
N VAL A 318 8.29 -2.99 47.21
CA VAL A 318 7.09 -3.86 47.23
C VAL A 318 7.11 -4.79 46.00
N GLU A 319 6.78 -6.08 46.17
CA GLU A 319 6.61 -6.99 45.02
C GLU A 319 5.30 -6.65 44.27
N TRP A 320 5.41 -6.28 42.99
CA TRP A 320 4.25 -6.05 42.13
C TRP A 320 3.86 -7.33 41.39
N SER A 321 2.62 -7.77 41.57
CA SER A 321 1.96 -8.79 40.73
C SER A 321 1.19 -8.16 39.57
N VAL A 322 1.01 -8.92 38.49
CA VAL A 322 0.04 -8.63 37.41
C VAL A 322 -1.37 -8.93 37.92
N THR A 323 -2.29 -7.97 37.79
CA THR A 323 -3.70 -8.09 38.19
C THR A 323 -4.64 -8.31 37.01
N ASP A 324 -4.30 -7.78 35.83
CA ASP A 324 -5.06 -7.95 34.59
C ASP A 324 -4.12 -8.21 33.39
N LYS A 325 -4.62 -8.97 32.42
CA LYS A 325 -4.00 -9.18 31.10
C LYS A 325 -5.10 -9.08 30.04
N SER A 326 -4.92 -8.19 29.07
CA SER A 326 -5.88 -8.00 27.98
C SER A 326 -5.17 -7.81 26.63
N GLU A 327 -5.74 -8.36 25.55
CA GLU A 327 -5.35 -8.04 24.17
C GLU A 327 -6.48 -7.25 23.52
N MET A 328 -6.18 -6.05 23.02
CA MET A 328 -7.14 -5.23 22.29
C MET A 328 -6.42 -4.24 21.37
N THR A 329 -7.16 -3.63 20.46
CA THR A 329 -6.65 -2.55 19.62
C THR A 329 -6.90 -1.20 20.29
N PHE A 330 -5.87 -0.35 20.33
CA PHE A 330 -5.95 1.02 20.85
C PHE A 330 -5.61 2.04 19.77
N GLU A 331 -6.30 3.17 19.77
CA GLU A 331 -6.02 4.35 18.97
C GLU A 331 -5.14 5.34 19.75
N VAL A 332 -4.09 5.87 19.11
CA VAL A 332 -3.22 6.93 19.68
C VAL A 332 -3.93 8.27 19.61
N LEU A 333 -4.17 8.88 20.79
CA LEU A 333 -4.87 10.16 20.92
C LEU A 333 -3.92 11.33 21.22
N ALA A 334 -2.83 11.09 21.95
CA ALA A 334 -1.81 12.09 22.22
C ALA A 334 -0.42 11.45 22.39
N ILE A 335 0.62 12.19 22.03
CA ILE A 335 2.03 11.82 22.14
C ILE A 335 2.73 12.90 22.97
N SER A 336 3.54 12.51 23.96
CA SER A 336 4.24 13.43 24.86
C SER A 336 5.70 13.01 24.99
N HIS A 337 6.57 13.67 24.23
CA HIS A 337 8.02 13.49 24.26
C HIS A 337 8.63 13.95 25.60
N PRO A 338 9.75 13.37 26.04
CA PRO A 338 10.43 13.82 27.24
C PRO A 338 11.04 15.22 27.04
N SER A 339 10.70 16.16 27.93
CA SER A 339 11.32 17.50 27.94
C SER A 339 12.84 17.46 28.18
N ASP A 340 13.55 18.54 27.81
CA ASP A 340 14.99 18.73 28.11
C ASP A 340 15.36 18.41 29.56
N ALA A 341 14.49 18.78 30.52
CA ALA A 341 14.69 18.51 31.94
C ALA A 341 14.53 17.03 32.32
N VAL A 342 13.74 16.27 31.56
CA VAL A 342 13.63 14.80 31.67
C VAL A 342 14.85 14.14 31.03
N GLN A 343 15.21 14.51 29.80
CA GLN A 343 16.42 14.01 29.14
C GLN A 343 17.70 14.27 29.98
N ALA A 344 17.80 15.43 30.63
CA ALA A 344 18.93 15.76 31.51
C ALA A 344 19.04 14.83 32.73
N LYS A 345 17.91 14.31 33.26
CA LYS A 345 17.91 13.32 34.34
C LYS A 345 18.41 11.95 33.85
N TYR A 346 17.95 11.48 32.69
CA TYR A 346 18.47 10.27 32.05
C TYR A 346 19.99 10.36 31.81
N LYS A 347 20.45 11.46 31.19
CA LYS A 347 21.88 11.77 30.98
C LYS A 347 22.68 11.87 32.29
N ALA A 348 22.04 12.19 33.43
CA ALA A 348 22.70 12.18 34.73
C ALA A 348 22.79 10.77 35.34
N ILE A 349 21.74 9.95 35.24
CA ILE A 349 21.72 8.56 35.73
C ILE A 349 22.68 7.68 34.93
N ASN A 350 22.68 7.77 33.59
CA ASN A 350 23.52 6.92 32.74
C ASN A 350 25.03 7.06 33.04
N ARG A 351 25.50 8.25 33.48
CA ARG A 351 26.89 8.46 33.96
C ARG A 351 27.29 7.60 35.17
N HIS A 352 26.31 7.07 35.89
CA HIS A 352 26.51 6.18 37.04
C HIS A 352 26.26 4.70 36.70
N LEU A 353 25.89 4.39 35.45
CA LEU A 353 25.57 3.04 34.97
C LEU A 353 26.68 2.44 34.10
N ALA A 354 27.95 2.63 34.48
CA ALA A 354 29.11 2.23 33.66
C ALA A 354 29.17 0.74 33.28
N ASP A 355 28.51 -0.14 34.06
CA ASP A 355 28.44 -1.59 33.81
C ASP A 355 27.21 -2.02 32.98
N TYR A 356 26.35 -1.08 32.56
CA TYR A 356 25.07 -1.34 31.90
C TYR A 356 24.90 -0.48 30.62
N PRO A 357 24.00 -0.86 29.70
CA PRO A 357 23.58 0.01 28.61
C PRO A 357 22.95 1.30 29.14
N ASP A 358 23.12 2.38 28.37
CA ASP A 358 22.43 3.65 28.60
C ASP A 358 20.91 3.45 28.56
N ILE A 359 20.19 3.97 29.56
CA ILE A 359 18.73 3.96 29.55
C ILE A 359 18.24 5.08 28.63
N GLU A 360 17.43 4.73 27.65
CA GLU A 360 16.79 5.68 26.75
C GLU A 360 15.78 6.57 27.47
N PRO A 361 15.73 7.89 27.16
CA PRO A 361 14.66 8.75 27.65
C PRO A 361 13.30 8.21 27.23
N CYS A 362 12.35 8.15 28.16
CA CYS A 362 10.98 7.74 27.88
C CYS A 362 10.04 8.94 28.00
N GLY A 363 9.02 8.97 27.14
CA GLY A 363 7.85 9.85 27.28
C GLY A 363 6.59 9.02 27.52
N THR A 364 5.43 9.52 27.07
CA THR A 364 4.16 8.81 27.16
C THR A 364 3.29 8.97 25.93
N ILE A 365 2.54 7.92 25.58
CA ILE A 365 1.36 8.00 24.71
C ILE A 365 0.08 7.91 25.53
N THR A 366 -0.95 8.66 25.12
CA THR A 366 -2.33 8.49 25.59
C THR A 366 -3.11 7.74 24.53
N VAL A 367 -3.71 6.62 24.91
CA VAL A 367 -4.42 5.72 23.99
C VAL A 367 -5.81 5.37 24.53
N ARG A 368 -6.75 5.08 23.63
CA ARG A 368 -8.10 4.61 23.95
C ARG A 368 -8.41 3.34 23.15
N PRO A 369 -9.10 2.33 23.70
CA PRO A 369 -9.49 1.16 22.93
C PRO A 369 -10.38 1.54 21.73
N VAL A 370 -10.31 0.74 20.66
CA VAL A 370 -11.14 0.92 19.48
C VAL A 370 -11.45 -0.43 18.84
N ILE A 371 -12.69 -0.61 18.40
CA ILE A 371 -13.09 -1.77 17.59
C ILE A 371 -12.69 -1.47 16.16
N VAL A 372 -11.73 -2.22 15.64
CA VAL A 372 -11.34 -2.15 14.23
C VAL A 372 -12.14 -3.18 13.45
N ARG A 373 -12.80 -2.75 12.37
CA ARG A 373 -13.46 -3.65 11.42
C ARG A 373 -12.41 -4.37 10.59
N ASP A 374 -12.51 -5.68 10.46
CA ASP A 374 -11.57 -6.55 9.74
C ASP A 374 -12.26 -7.52 8.76
N GLY A 375 -13.60 -7.48 8.71
CA GLY A 375 -14.43 -8.33 7.86
C GLY A 375 -14.97 -9.61 8.51
N TRP A 376 -14.61 -9.89 9.78
CA TRP A 376 -15.11 -11.07 10.50
C TRP A 376 -16.30 -10.70 11.41
N ASP A 377 -17.31 -11.57 11.46
CA ASP A 377 -18.47 -11.36 12.35
C ASP A 377 -18.20 -11.80 13.80
N ASN A 378 -17.12 -11.27 14.36
CA ASN A 378 -16.86 -11.27 15.80
C ASN A 378 -17.53 -10.06 16.48
N SER A 379 -18.24 -9.24 15.70
CA SER A 379 -18.71 -7.90 16.06
C SER A 379 -19.85 -7.89 17.08
N VAL A 380 -20.68 -8.94 17.11
CA VAL A 380 -21.82 -9.06 18.03
C VAL A 380 -21.38 -9.21 19.50
N THR A 381 -20.13 -9.62 19.75
CA THR A 381 -19.57 -9.81 21.10
C THR A 381 -18.41 -8.85 21.43
N ALA A 382 -17.87 -8.14 20.44
CA ALA A 382 -16.77 -7.20 20.62
C ALA A 382 -17.23 -5.85 21.21
N THR A 383 -17.86 -5.86 22.40
CA THR A 383 -18.05 -4.64 23.19
C THR A 383 -16.74 -4.27 23.88
N ILE A 384 -16.25 -3.05 23.69
CA ILE A 384 -15.25 -2.47 24.61
C ILE A 384 -15.90 -2.45 25.99
N PRO A 385 -15.36 -3.13 27.02
CA PRO A 385 -15.94 -3.09 28.35
C PRO A 385 -15.98 -1.65 28.86
N HIS A 386 -17.05 -1.23 29.55
CA HIS A 386 -17.18 0.14 30.03
C HIS A 386 -16.04 0.59 30.96
N GLU A 387 -15.37 -0.34 31.63
CA GLU A 387 -14.20 -0.10 32.49
C GLU A 387 -12.90 0.15 31.69
N VAL A 388 -12.90 -0.19 30.39
CA VAL A 388 -11.75 -0.23 29.50
C VAL A 388 -11.76 0.94 28.51
N ASP A 389 -12.93 1.50 28.19
CA ASP A 389 -13.14 2.70 27.34
C ASP A 389 -12.48 4.00 27.86
N ALA A 390 -11.82 3.93 29.02
CA ALA A 390 -11.03 5.02 29.58
C ALA A 390 -9.67 5.18 28.87
N GLU A 391 -9.29 6.44 28.63
CA GLU A 391 -7.95 6.79 28.17
C GLU A 391 -6.88 6.23 29.11
N SER A 392 -5.87 5.58 28.54
CA SER A 392 -4.77 4.96 29.25
C SER A 392 -3.45 5.59 28.81
N GLN A 393 -2.60 5.96 29.77
CA GLN A 393 -1.23 6.41 29.47
C GLN A 393 -0.27 5.22 29.53
N LEU A 394 0.58 5.11 28.50
CA LEU A 394 1.61 4.09 28.39
C LEU A 394 2.97 4.78 28.20
N ILE A 395 4.00 4.29 28.88
CA ILE A 395 5.38 4.81 28.79
C ILE A 395 6.08 4.13 27.61
N VAL A 396 6.75 4.93 26.78
CA VAL A 396 7.45 4.49 25.55
C VAL A 396 8.70 5.36 25.34
N GLU A 397 9.74 4.78 24.77
CA GLU A 397 11.04 5.41 24.48
C GLU A 397 10.94 6.54 23.45
N GLU A 398 11.77 7.58 23.62
CA GLU A 398 11.79 8.79 22.78
C GLU A 398 11.92 8.49 21.29
N GLY A 399 12.87 7.62 20.88
CA GLY A 399 13.03 7.23 19.47
C GLY A 399 11.85 6.45 18.89
N THR A 400 11.05 5.79 19.74
CA THR A 400 9.79 5.15 19.30
C THR A 400 8.65 6.16 19.23
N LEU A 401 8.61 7.16 20.12
CA LEU A 401 7.63 8.26 20.07
C LEU A 401 7.82 9.15 18.84
N GLU A 402 9.05 9.38 18.39
CA GLU A 402 9.39 10.15 17.17
C GLU A 402 8.82 9.53 15.88
N LEU A 403 8.48 8.24 15.90
CA LEU A 403 7.94 7.48 14.77
C LEU A 403 6.41 7.30 14.86
N MET A 404 5.77 7.65 15.97
CA MET A 404 4.33 7.47 16.16
C MET A 404 3.51 8.64 15.62
N GLU A 405 2.35 8.34 15.04
CA GLU A 405 1.40 9.34 14.53
C GLU A 405 0.03 9.25 15.22
N LEU A 406 -0.66 10.40 15.30
CA LEU A 406 -2.00 10.46 15.89
C LEU A 406 -3.01 9.70 15.01
N GLY A 407 -3.88 8.93 15.68
CA GLY A 407 -4.85 8.05 15.05
C GLY A 407 -4.31 6.68 14.63
N MET A 408 -2.99 6.41 14.74
CA MET A 408 -2.45 5.05 14.57
C MET A 408 -3.17 4.07 15.50
N LYS A 409 -3.36 2.83 15.03
CA LYS A 409 -4.15 1.80 15.73
C LYS A 409 -3.27 0.58 16.02
N LEU A 410 -2.93 0.38 17.29
CA LEU A 410 -2.00 -0.66 17.75
C LEU A 410 -2.79 -1.79 18.41
N THR A 411 -2.68 -3.00 17.86
CA THR A 411 -3.17 -4.23 18.51
C THR A 411 -2.11 -4.70 19.52
N MET A 412 -2.41 -4.58 20.81
CA MET A 412 -1.43 -4.76 21.87
C MET A 412 -1.93 -5.71 22.96
N GLY A 413 -1.03 -6.56 23.46
CA GLY A 413 -1.20 -7.19 24.76
C GLY A 413 -0.77 -6.20 25.85
N VAL A 414 -1.67 -5.85 26.77
CA VAL A 414 -1.41 -4.94 27.90
C VAL A 414 -1.56 -5.69 29.22
N CYS A 415 -0.66 -5.42 30.15
CA CYS A 415 -0.72 -5.89 31.52
C CYS A 415 -1.01 -4.71 32.46
N THR A 416 -1.87 -4.92 33.45
CA THR A 416 -2.00 -4.01 34.60
C THR A 416 -1.32 -4.62 35.82
N LEU A 417 -0.50 -3.83 36.52
CA LEU A 417 0.12 -4.21 37.78
C LEU A 417 -0.75 -3.83 38.98
N SER A 418 -0.53 -4.50 40.10
CA SER A 418 -1.16 -4.23 41.42
C SER A 418 -0.98 -2.78 41.93
N VAL A 419 0.01 -2.04 41.42
CA VAL A 419 0.22 -0.60 41.68
C VAL A 419 -0.51 0.32 40.68
N GLY A 420 -1.39 -0.23 39.83
CA GLY A 420 -2.15 0.50 38.82
C GLY A 420 -1.36 0.88 37.55
N LEU A 421 -0.07 0.58 37.48
CA LEU A 421 0.74 0.81 36.28
C LEU A 421 0.33 -0.15 35.15
N LYS A 422 0.03 0.40 33.97
CA LYS A 422 -0.17 -0.36 32.74
C LYS A 422 1.12 -0.37 31.91
N PHE A 423 1.43 -1.49 31.27
CA PHE A 423 2.58 -1.60 30.35
C PHE A 423 2.29 -2.54 29.19
N VAL A 424 3.03 -2.38 28.09
CA VAL A 424 2.86 -3.16 26.85
C VAL A 424 3.65 -4.47 26.97
N ARG A 425 2.99 -5.60 26.72
CA ARG A 425 3.59 -6.94 26.75
C ARG A 425 4.14 -7.35 25.39
N TYR A 426 3.41 -7.00 24.33
CA TYR A 426 3.79 -7.10 22.93
C TYR A 426 2.90 -6.20 22.07
N VAL A 427 3.36 -5.90 20.86
CA VAL A 427 2.56 -5.32 19.79
C VAL A 427 2.45 -6.34 18.67
N LYS A 428 1.22 -6.69 18.31
CA LYS A 428 0.88 -7.74 17.34
C LYS A 428 0.70 -7.19 15.93
N GLU A 429 0.13 -5.99 15.84
CA GLU A 429 -0.06 -5.27 14.58
C GLU A 429 -0.14 -3.76 14.86
N ILE A 430 0.37 -2.97 13.93
CA ILE A 430 0.09 -1.53 13.85
C ILE A 430 -0.61 -1.27 12.51
N ARG A 431 -1.73 -0.54 12.56
CA ARG A 431 -2.46 -0.01 11.41
C ARG A 431 -2.24 1.51 11.33
N PRO A 432 -2.14 2.07 10.11
CA PRO A 432 -1.93 3.51 9.92
C PRO A 432 -3.11 4.33 10.44
N SER A 433 -2.87 5.62 10.61
CA SER A 433 -3.87 6.58 11.09
C SER A 433 -5.13 6.64 10.22
N PHE A 434 -4.94 6.56 8.91
CA PHE A 434 -5.96 6.58 7.86
C PHE A 434 -6.60 5.21 7.60
N TYR A 435 -6.43 4.24 8.50
CA TYR A 435 -6.99 2.90 8.34
C TYR A 435 -8.50 2.91 8.07
N LEU A 436 -8.92 2.23 7.01
CA LEU A 436 -10.31 2.03 6.67
C LEU A 436 -10.53 0.61 6.14
N PHE A 437 -11.52 -0.08 6.69
CA PHE A 437 -11.99 -1.35 6.14
C PHE A 437 -13.22 -1.11 5.26
N LEU A 438 -13.15 -1.54 4.00
CA LEU A 438 -14.25 -1.49 3.05
C LEU A 438 -14.93 -2.86 2.95
N PRO A 439 -16.27 -2.95 3.04
CA PRO A 439 -16.99 -4.21 2.83
C PRO A 439 -16.69 -4.90 1.49
N GLN A 440 -16.29 -4.12 0.47
CA GLN A 440 -15.82 -4.59 -0.83
C GLN A 440 -14.63 -5.56 -0.75
N GLU A 441 -13.82 -5.54 0.33
CA GLU A 441 -12.78 -6.56 0.60
C GLU A 441 -13.36 -7.98 0.61
N LEU A 442 -14.57 -8.16 1.13
CA LEU A 442 -15.23 -9.46 1.19
C LEU A 442 -15.74 -9.94 -0.18
N MET A 443 -15.88 -9.02 -1.15
CA MET A 443 -16.44 -9.30 -2.48
C MET A 443 -15.42 -9.90 -3.46
N PHE A 444 -14.11 -9.83 -3.16
CA PHE A 444 -13.05 -10.43 -3.98
C PHE A 444 -13.19 -11.96 -4.10
N THR A 445 -13.50 -12.64 -2.99
CA THR A 445 -13.61 -14.11 -2.93
C THR A 445 -15.07 -14.60 -2.89
N TYR A 446 -16.03 -13.69 -2.75
CA TYR A 446 -17.46 -13.97 -2.80
C TYR A 446 -17.81 -14.90 -3.98
N LYS A 447 -18.81 -15.76 -3.78
CA LYS A 447 -19.47 -16.51 -4.84
C LYS A 447 -20.96 -16.49 -4.52
N GLU A 448 -21.78 -16.24 -5.53
CA GLU A 448 -23.22 -16.24 -5.34
C GLU A 448 -23.67 -17.63 -4.86
N PRO A 449 -24.44 -17.73 -3.76
CA PRO A 449 -24.90 -19.01 -3.25
C PRO A 449 -25.77 -19.71 -4.29
N VAL A 450 -25.25 -20.80 -4.86
CA VAL A 450 -26.05 -21.70 -5.71
C VAL A 450 -26.97 -22.50 -4.78
N PRO A 451 -28.28 -22.59 -5.05
CA PRO A 451 -29.18 -23.49 -4.32
C PRO A 451 -28.61 -24.90 -4.31
N ASN A 452 -28.39 -25.44 -3.11
CA ASN A 452 -27.82 -26.77 -2.93
C ASN A 452 -28.89 -27.69 -2.35
N ASP A 453 -29.29 -28.69 -3.13
CA ASP A 453 -30.29 -29.69 -2.72
C ASP A 453 -29.75 -30.68 -1.68
N ARG A 454 -28.42 -30.71 -1.43
CA ARG A 454 -27.88 -31.45 -0.28
C ARG A 454 -28.33 -30.79 1.02
N PRO A 455 -28.81 -31.58 2.01
CA PRO A 455 -29.02 -31.04 3.34
C PRO A 455 -27.72 -30.47 3.90
N ALA A 456 -27.84 -29.41 4.70
CA ALA A 456 -26.69 -28.83 5.38
C ALA A 456 -26.03 -29.90 6.27
N LYS A 457 -24.70 -30.06 6.15
CA LYS A 457 -23.94 -30.98 7.01
C LYS A 457 -24.18 -30.62 8.48
N SER A 458 -24.78 -31.56 9.19
CA SER A 458 -25.03 -31.50 10.62
C SER A 458 -23.83 -32.05 11.39
N VAL A 459 -23.76 -31.75 12.69
CA VAL A 459 -22.81 -32.37 13.63
C VAL A 459 -23.03 -33.88 13.84
N HIS A 460 -23.98 -34.50 13.14
CA HIS A 460 -24.21 -35.94 13.12
C HIS A 460 -23.76 -36.60 11.81
N ASP A 461 -23.41 -35.82 10.79
CA ASP A 461 -22.88 -36.31 9.52
C ASP A 461 -21.37 -36.53 9.65
N PHE A 462 -20.99 -37.57 10.40
CA PHE A 462 -19.63 -38.09 10.39
C PHE A 462 -19.34 -38.69 9.01
N ASP A 463 -18.50 -37.99 8.22
CA ASP A 463 -18.00 -38.49 6.92
C ASP A 463 -17.11 -39.72 7.13
N GLY A 464 -17.73 -40.89 7.23
CA GLY A 464 -17.06 -42.19 7.33
C GLY A 464 -16.74 -42.80 5.97
N GLU A 465 -16.05 -42.08 5.09
CA GLU A 465 -15.52 -42.62 3.82
C GLU A 465 -14.36 -41.75 3.29
N ASP A 466 -13.13 -42.11 3.67
CA ASP A 466 -11.90 -41.65 3.01
C ASP A 466 -11.81 -42.29 1.61
N ASP A 467 -12.41 -41.64 0.62
CA ASP A 467 -12.41 -42.13 -0.77
C ASP A 467 -11.05 -41.88 -1.46
N MET A 468 -10.08 -42.72 -1.08
CA MET A 468 -8.73 -42.82 -1.66
C MET A 468 -8.79 -43.37 -3.10
N ALA A 469 -9.27 -42.56 -4.04
CA ALA A 469 -9.32 -42.87 -5.47
C ALA A 469 -8.21 -42.16 -6.25
N GLY A 470 -7.04 -42.80 -6.35
CA GLY A 470 -5.85 -42.23 -7.00
C GLY A 470 -4.81 -43.22 -7.51
N ALA A 471 -5.21 -44.46 -7.81
CA ALA A 471 -4.32 -45.48 -8.37
C ALA A 471 -4.71 -45.79 -9.84
N PRO A 472 -3.81 -45.61 -10.83
CA PRO A 472 -4.06 -46.00 -12.20
C PRO A 472 -3.66 -47.46 -12.45
N GLY A 473 -4.65 -48.34 -12.55
CA GLY A 473 -4.61 -49.43 -13.54
C GLY A 473 -5.13 -48.88 -14.88
N GLY A 474 -4.67 -49.31 -16.05
CA GLY A 474 -3.94 -50.54 -16.36
C GLY A 474 -4.77 -51.29 -17.39
N ASP A 475 -4.31 -51.28 -18.65
CA ASP A 475 -4.86 -52.09 -19.74
C ASP A 475 -3.70 -52.90 -20.34
N ASP A 476 -3.94 -54.20 -20.54
CA ASP A 476 -2.96 -55.24 -20.82
C ASP A 476 -2.85 -55.60 -22.34
N ASP A 477 -1.96 -56.56 -22.62
CA ASP A 477 -1.96 -57.53 -23.76
C ASP A 477 -1.84 -57.01 -25.21
N ASP A 478 -0.62 -57.02 -25.77
CA ASP A 478 -0.07 -58.12 -26.62
C ASP A 478 1.43 -57.87 -27.02
#